data_AF-A0A952SKW7-F1
#
_entry.id   AF-A0A952SKW7-F1
#
_cell.length_a   1.000
_cell.length_b   1.000
_cell.length_c   1.000
_cell.angle_alpha   90.00
_cell.angle_beta   90.00
_cell.angle_gamma   90.00
#
_symmetry.space_group_name_H-M   'P 1'
#
loop_
_entity.id
_entity.type
_entity.pdbx_description
1 polymer ?
#
loop_
_entity_poly.entity_id
_entity_poly.type
_entity_poly.pdbx_seq_one_letter_code
_entity_poly.pdbx_strand_id
1 'polypeptide(L)'
;REWKVEVDVDYVRWQAIRDASVHLSTGGVLPSPQQWKNTFTVNVGTEYKWLGLMDNHAWDVAFRTGYIRSHSPVTDLNFDPAFADNDVHAATVGMGVVCRTGGKFLGLIACADTGKHFLAKSSIGLDVFYQAFVFDPRTVTGSPNPTVNGTYHTTNHAGGATFRMNF
;
A
#
# COMPACT_ATOMS: atom_id res chain seq x y z
N ARG A 1 -8.83 -2.50 25.48
CA ARG A 1 -9.30 -2.46 24.08
C ARG A 1 -9.13 -1.04 23.60
N GLU A 2 -8.75 -0.85 22.35
CA GLU A 2 -8.49 0.47 21.77
C GLU A 2 -9.08 0.54 20.37
N TRP A 3 -9.53 1.73 19.97
CA TRP A 3 -10.02 2.00 18.63
C TRP A 3 -9.38 3.30 18.14
N LYS A 4 -8.78 3.24 16.96
CA LYS A 4 -8.19 4.36 16.23
C LYS A 4 -8.83 4.50 14.85
N VAL A 5 -9.05 5.74 14.42
CA VAL A 5 -9.46 6.10 13.06
C VAL A 5 -8.44 7.07 12.49
N GLU A 6 -8.07 6.88 11.22
CA GLU A 6 -7.10 7.71 10.50
C GLU A 6 -7.70 8.16 9.17
N VAL A 7 -7.43 9.41 8.79
CA VAL A 7 -7.85 10.01 7.52
C VAL A 7 -6.69 10.83 6.99
N ASP A 8 -6.30 10.56 5.75
CA ASP A 8 -5.19 11.24 5.09
C ASP A 8 -5.63 11.74 3.71
N VAL A 9 -5.09 12.88 3.31
CA VAL A 9 -5.29 13.45 1.98
C VAL A 9 -3.94 13.83 1.38
N ASP A 10 -3.58 13.16 0.31
CA ASP A 10 -2.32 13.40 -0.41
C ASP A 10 -2.60 14.21 -1.66
N TYR A 11 -1.90 15.33 -1.85
CA TYR A 11 -1.89 16.05 -3.13
C TYR A 11 -0.54 15.87 -3.80
N VAL A 12 -0.54 15.34 -5.02
CA VAL A 12 0.69 15.05 -5.76
C VAL A 12 0.74 15.86 -7.05
N ARG A 13 1.85 16.59 -7.22
CA ARG A 13 2.10 17.44 -8.38
C ARG A 13 2.70 16.64 -9.55
N TRP A 14 1.97 15.67 -10.06
CA TRP A 14 2.40 14.79 -11.16
C TRP A 14 2.79 15.54 -12.44
N GLN A 15 2.24 16.73 -12.68
CA GLN A 15 2.64 17.56 -13.83
C GLN A 15 4.12 17.95 -13.81
N ALA A 16 4.84 17.77 -12.69
CA ALA A 16 6.28 17.99 -12.63
C ALA A 16 7.05 17.01 -13.54
N ILE A 17 6.47 15.85 -13.85
CA ILE A 17 6.99 14.91 -14.85
C ILE A 17 6.59 15.46 -16.23
N ARG A 18 7.55 16.03 -16.95
CA ARG A 18 7.32 16.69 -18.25
C ARG A 18 7.77 15.86 -19.45
N ASP A 19 8.76 15.00 -19.26
CA ASP A 19 9.39 14.26 -20.36
C ASP A 19 10.01 12.97 -19.84
N ALA A 20 9.89 11.90 -20.62
CA ALA A 20 10.51 10.61 -20.39
C ALA A 20 11.27 10.14 -21.66
N SER A 21 11.81 11.09 -22.44
CA SER A 21 12.47 10.79 -23.70
C SER A 21 13.73 9.95 -23.48
N VAL A 22 13.96 8.99 -24.37
CA VAL A 22 15.11 8.08 -24.29
C VAL A 22 16.18 8.53 -25.29
N HIS A 23 17.38 8.83 -24.78
CA HIS A 23 18.54 9.16 -25.60
C HIS A 23 19.34 7.89 -25.93
N LEU A 24 19.52 7.62 -27.21
CA LEU A 24 20.24 6.44 -27.70
C LEU A 24 21.73 6.75 -27.86
N SER A 25 22.58 5.73 -27.67
CA SER A 25 24.03 5.83 -27.91
C SER A 25 24.38 6.15 -29.36
N THR A 26 23.47 5.89 -30.29
CA THR A 26 23.57 6.25 -31.72
C THR A 26 23.30 7.74 -31.99
N GLY A 27 22.96 8.53 -30.95
CA GLY A 27 22.59 9.93 -31.07
C GLY A 27 21.11 10.17 -31.37
N GLY A 28 20.31 9.11 -31.57
CA GLY A 28 18.86 9.21 -31.73
C GLY A 28 18.13 9.52 -30.43
N VAL A 29 16.92 10.08 -30.53
CA VAL A 29 16.03 10.34 -29.39
C VAL A 29 14.68 9.72 -29.67
N LEU A 30 14.16 8.95 -28.71
CA LEU A 30 12.78 8.46 -28.71
C LEU A 30 11.95 9.41 -27.84
N PRO A 31 11.16 10.33 -28.44
CA PRO A 31 10.44 11.33 -27.68
C PRO A 31 9.31 10.71 -26.86
N SER A 32 9.16 11.13 -25.61
CA SER A 32 8.07 10.70 -24.73
C SER A 32 7.61 11.86 -23.83
N PRO A 33 7.01 12.91 -24.41
CA PRO A 33 6.50 14.04 -23.63
C PRO A 33 5.34 13.60 -22.72
N GLN A 34 5.39 14.03 -21.46
CA GLN A 34 4.41 13.66 -20.44
C GLN A 34 3.45 14.82 -20.16
N GLN A 35 2.15 14.55 -20.25
CA GLN A 35 1.05 15.49 -20.01
C GLN A 35 0.21 15.07 -18.80
N TRP A 36 0.87 14.63 -17.74
CA TRP A 36 0.17 14.17 -16.55
C TRP A 36 -0.45 15.34 -15.77
N LYS A 37 -1.61 15.10 -15.18
CA LYS A 37 -2.33 16.09 -14.35
C LYS A 37 -2.03 15.89 -12.88
N ASN A 38 -2.03 16.97 -12.11
CA ASN A 38 -1.96 16.84 -10.65
C ASN A 38 -3.22 16.14 -10.14
N THR A 39 -3.07 15.44 -9.04
CA THR A 39 -4.15 14.64 -8.49
C THR A 39 -4.10 14.63 -6.98
N PHE A 40 -5.16 14.11 -6.37
CA PHE A 40 -5.18 13.84 -4.94
C PHE A 40 -5.67 12.42 -4.66
N THR A 41 -5.30 11.92 -3.49
CA THR A 41 -5.71 10.63 -2.96
C THR A 41 -6.30 10.85 -1.58
N VAL A 42 -7.43 10.22 -1.30
CA VAL A 42 -8.05 10.24 0.02
C VAL A 42 -8.01 8.84 0.60
N ASN A 43 -7.51 8.73 1.82
CA ASN A 43 -7.39 7.49 2.55
C ASN A 43 -8.21 7.58 3.84
N VAL A 44 -8.99 6.55 4.14
CA VAL A 44 -9.70 6.41 5.41
C VAL A 44 -9.44 5.02 5.96
N GLY A 45 -8.98 4.94 7.20
CA GLY A 45 -8.61 3.70 7.85
C GLY A 45 -9.10 3.62 9.29
N THR A 46 -9.25 2.40 9.78
CA THR A 46 -9.58 2.14 11.17
C THR A 46 -8.84 0.93 11.69
N GLU A 47 -8.43 1.00 12.96
CA GLU A 47 -7.77 -0.07 13.68
C GLU A 47 -8.50 -0.34 14.99
N TYR A 48 -8.84 -1.61 15.23
CA TYR A 48 -9.41 -2.08 16.48
C TYR A 48 -8.48 -3.08 17.16
N LYS A 49 -8.14 -2.82 18.42
CA LYS A 49 -7.13 -3.56 19.19
C LYS A 49 -7.72 -4.20 20.44
N TRP A 50 -7.48 -5.49 20.57
CA TRP A 50 -7.63 -6.24 21.81
C TRP A 50 -6.27 -6.37 22.48
N LEU A 51 -6.14 -5.80 23.67
CA LEU A 51 -4.89 -5.80 24.44
C LEU A 51 -4.92 -6.88 25.50
N GLY A 52 -3.78 -7.54 25.73
CA GLY A 52 -3.60 -8.51 26.80
C GLY A 52 -4.59 -9.67 26.74
N LEU A 53 -4.78 -10.25 25.55
CA LEU A 53 -5.45 -11.54 25.36
C LEU A 53 -4.64 -12.67 25.98
N MET A 54 -5.34 -13.75 26.36
CA MET A 54 -4.87 -14.90 27.15
C MET A 54 -4.68 -14.59 28.64
N ASP A 55 -4.72 -15.62 29.48
CA ASP A 55 -4.62 -15.47 30.95
C ASP A 55 -3.32 -14.80 31.41
N ASN A 56 -2.26 -14.91 30.60
CA ASN A 56 -0.97 -14.27 30.87
C ASN A 56 -0.88 -12.82 30.34
N HIS A 57 -1.95 -12.29 29.75
CA HIS A 57 -2.00 -10.96 29.12
C HIS A 57 -0.85 -10.68 28.13
N ALA A 58 -0.25 -11.72 27.54
CA ALA A 58 0.97 -11.58 26.77
C ALA A 58 0.74 -11.20 25.30
N TRP A 59 -0.51 -11.23 24.82
CA TRP A 59 -0.84 -11.07 23.42
C TRP A 59 -1.74 -9.88 23.16
N ASP A 60 -1.35 -9.01 22.23
CA ASP A 60 -2.23 -8.01 21.65
C ASP A 60 -2.61 -8.44 20.23
N VAL A 61 -3.87 -8.25 19.85
CA VAL A 61 -4.37 -8.51 18.50
C VAL A 61 -5.03 -7.26 17.95
N ALA A 62 -4.66 -6.87 16.73
CA ALA A 62 -5.18 -5.72 16.03
C ALA A 62 -5.84 -6.16 14.72
N PHE A 63 -7.00 -5.60 14.40
CA PHE A 63 -7.63 -5.73 13.09
C PHE A 63 -7.73 -4.36 12.45
N ARG A 64 -7.47 -4.31 11.15
CA ARG A 64 -7.42 -3.08 10.36
C ARG A 64 -8.28 -3.25 9.13
N THR A 65 -8.98 -2.19 8.78
CA THR A 65 -9.62 -2.05 7.48
C THR A 65 -9.47 -0.63 7.00
N GLY A 66 -9.43 -0.45 5.69
CA GLY A 66 -9.24 0.86 5.10
C GLY A 66 -9.73 0.92 3.67
N TYR A 67 -10.00 2.14 3.23
CA TYR A 67 -10.45 2.46 1.89
C TYR A 67 -9.67 3.65 1.36
N ILE A 68 -9.24 3.54 0.12
CA ILE A 68 -8.51 4.57 -0.62
C ILE A 68 -9.28 4.90 -1.88
N ARG A 69 -9.49 6.20 -2.14
CA ARG A 69 -9.86 6.68 -3.47
C ARG A 69 -8.71 7.51 -4.02
N SER A 70 -8.12 7.05 -5.13
CA SER A 70 -7.06 7.76 -5.83
C SER A 70 -7.50 8.09 -7.25
N HIS A 71 -7.20 9.30 -7.71
CA HIS A 71 -7.48 9.73 -9.08
C HIS A 71 -6.23 9.59 -9.94
N SER A 72 -6.37 9.04 -11.15
CA SER A 72 -5.22 8.83 -12.05
C SER A 72 -4.66 10.17 -12.55
N PRO A 73 -3.33 10.36 -12.51
CA PRO A 73 -2.68 11.50 -13.16
C PRO A 73 -2.47 11.32 -14.66
N VAL A 74 -2.58 10.09 -15.19
CA VAL A 74 -2.23 9.74 -16.57
C VAL A 74 -3.36 10.12 -17.52
N THR A 75 -3.04 10.88 -18.58
CA THR A 75 -3.99 11.24 -19.65
C THR A 75 -4.03 10.18 -20.75
N ASP A 76 -5.04 10.23 -21.62
CA ASP A 76 -5.18 9.25 -22.71
C ASP A 76 -4.00 9.29 -23.69
N LEU A 77 -3.36 10.46 -23.85
CA LEU A 77 -2.16 10.63 -24.67
C LEU A 77 -0.96 9.83 -24.13
N ASN A 78 -0.87 9.70 -22.80
CA ASN A 78 0.23 9.02 -22.11
C ASN A 78 -0.18 7.65 -21.55
N PHE A 79 -1.36 7.14 -21.92
CA PHE A 79 -1.80 5.83 -21.45
C PHE A 79 -0.92 4.73 -22.06
N ASP A 80 -0.46 3.82 -21.19
CA ASP A 80 0.32 2.65 -21.56
C ASP A 80 -0.40 1.39 -21.05
N PRO A 81 -0.77 0.43 -21.91
CA PRO A 81 -1.44 -0.79 -21.47
C PRO A 81 -0.57 -1.66 -20.55
N ALA A 82 0.76 -1.51 -20.55
CA ALA A 82 1.64 -2.16 -19.59
C ALA A 82 1.47 -1.61 -18.17
N PHE A 83 1.00 -0.37 -18.05
CA PHE A 83 0.70 0.33 -16.80
C PHE A 83 -0.68 1.00 -16.91
N ALA A 84 -1.73 0.18 -17.05
CA ALA A 84 -3.09 0.61 -17.35
C ALA A 84 -3.74 1.38 -16.18
N ASP A 85 -3.21 2.57 -15.91
CA ASP A 85 -3.58 3.43 -14.80
C ASP A 85 -4.95 4.07 -15.02
N ASN A 86 -5.71 4.12 -13.93
CA ASN A 86 -6.97 4.81 -13.87
C ASN A 86 -7.31 5.17 -12.42
N ASP A 87 -8.36 5.96 -12.28
CA ASP A 87 -9.05 6.14 -11.02
C ASP A 87 -9.31 4.79 -10.32
N VAL A 88 -8.94 4.71 -9.05
CA VAL A 88 -8.88 3.43 -8.32
C VAL A 88 -9.50 3.51 -6.94
N HIS A 89 -10.27 2.48 -6.63
CA HIS A 89 -10.82 2.16 -5.32
C HIS A 89 -9.96 1.06 -4.70
N ALA A 90 -9.23 1.35 -3.62
CA ALA A 90 -8.46 0.33 -2.90
C ALA A 90 -9.14 -0.02 -1.58
N ALA A 91 -9.64 -1.25 -1.44
CA ALA A 91 -10.17 -1.77 -0.19
C ALA A 91 -9.11 -2.65 0.49
N THR A 92 -8.89 -2.44 1.78
CA THR A 92 -7.79 -3.07 2.53
C THR A 92 -8.31 -3.72 3.78
N VAL A 93 -7.80 -4.90 4.11
CA VAL A 93 -7.98 -5.55 5.40
C VAL A 93 -6.64 -6.05 5.92
N GLY A 94 -6.47 -6.08 7.23
CA GLY A 94 -5.24 -6.57 7.84
C GLY A 94 -5.45 -7.02 9.27
N MET A 95 -4.52 -7.85 9.74
CA MET A 95 -4.49 -8.34 11.10
C MET A 95 -3.06 -8.30 11.62
N GLY A 96 -2.89 -7.88 12.87
CA GLY A 96 -1.62 -7.83 13.57
C GLY A 96 -1.69 -8.59 14.88
N VAL A 97 -0.63 -9.28 15.23
CA VAL A 97 -0.43 -9.87 16.55
C VAL A 97 0.89 -9.39 17.14
N VAL A 98 0.88 -9.01 18.41
CA VAL A 98 2.09 -8.64 19.14
C VAL A 98 2.16 -9.47 20.41
N CYS A 99 3.24 -10.22 20.55
CA CYS A 99 3.55 -11.03 21.71
C CYS A 99 4.60 -10.32 22.59
N ARG A 100 4.34 -10.28 23.90
CA ARG A 100 5.14 -9.57 24.90
C ARG A 100 5.61 -10.52 26.01
N THR A 101 6.13 -9.94 27.09
CA THR A 101 6.56 -10.66 28.31
C THR A 101 5.53 -11.67 28.78
N GLY A 102 5.99 -12.87 29.13
CA GLY A 102 5.13 -13.98 29.55
C GLY A 102 4.57 -14.82 28.39
N GLY A 103 4.72 -14.36 27.14
CA GLY A 103 4.26 -15.04 25.95
C GLY A 103 5.36 -15.85 25.25
N LYS A 104 4.93 -16.86 24.47
CA LYS A 104 5.78 -17.62 23.56
C LYS A 104 5.23 -17.57 22.14
N PHE A 105 6.00 -17.04 21.21
CA PHE A 105 5.65 -16.99 19.80
C PHE A 105 5.66 -18.42 19.25
N LEU A 106 4.53 -18.83 18.66
CA LEU A 106 4.25 -20.21 18.23
C LEU A 106 4.47 -21.26 19.33
N GLY A 107 4.42 -20.87 20.62
CA GLY A 107 4.69 -21.77 21.75
C GLY A 107 6.17 -22.11 21.98
N LEU A 108 7.07 -21.66 21.09
CA LEU A 108 8.47 -22.09 21.06
C LEU A 108 9.44 -20.99 21.55
N ILE A 109 9.23 -19.75 21.10
CA ILE A 109 10.21 -18.67 21.27
C ILE A 109 9.66 -17.67 22.29
N ALA A 110 10.37 -17.45 23.40
CA ALA A 110 9.98 -16.41 24.36
C ALA A 110 9.93 -15.04 23.66
N CYS A 111 8.81 -14.33 23.80
CA CYS A 111 8.57 -13.09 23.04
C CYS A 111 9.29 -11.88 23.61
N ALA A 112 9.63 -11.91 24.89
CA ALA A 112 10.48 -10.93 25.53
C ALA A 112 11.51 -11.66 26.41
N ASP A 113 12.69 -11.06 26.53
CA ASP A 113 13.75 -11.55 27.39
C ASP A 113 13.48 -11.06 28.82
N THR A 114 13.86 -11.87 29.82
CA THR A 114 13.59 -11.56 31.23
C THR A 114 14.62 -10.59 31.85
N GLY A 115 15.79 -10.45 31.23
CA GLY A 115 16.88 -9.58 31.71
C GLY A 115 16.81 -8.17 31.15
N LYS A 116 17.04 -7.15 31.99
CA LYS A 116 17.09 -5.74 31.57
C LYS A 116 18.49 -5.37 31.07
N HIS A 117 18.73 -5.54 29.77
CA HIS A 117 19.95 -5.11 29.10
C HIS A 117 19.58 -4.42 27.78
N PHE A 118 20.48 -3.62 27.20
CA PHE A 118 20.15 -2.75 26.06
C PHE A 118 19.80 -3.48 24.75
N LEU A 119 20.02 -4.79 24.69
CA LEU A 119 19.65 -5.67 23.58
C LEU A 119 18.55 -6.67 23.98
N ALA A 120 17.89 -6.44 25.12
CA ALA A 120 16.85 -7.34 25.60
C ALA A 120 15.63 -7.26 24.68
N LYS A 121 15.28 -8.36 24.03
CA LYS A 121 14.07 -8.41 23.22
C LYS A 121 12.85 -8.04 24.09
N SER A 122 12.07 -7.06 23.65
CA SER A 122 10.89 -6.56 24.37
C SER A 122 9.58 -7.13 23.80
N SER A 123 9.52 -7.47 22.51
CA SER A 123 8.35 -8.12 21.89
C SER A 123 8.64 -8.69 20.50
N ILE A 124 7.76 -9.58 20.05
CA ILE A 124 7.70 -10.10 18.67
C ILE A 124 6.33 -9.75 18.09
N GLY A 125 6.30 -9.19 16.88
CA GLY A 125 5.08 -8.85 16.15
C GLY A 125 5.03 -9.52 14.78
N LEU A 126 3.81 -9.83 14.34
CA LEU A 126 3.51 -10.26 12.98
C LEU A 126 2.27 -9.51 12.50
N ASP A 127 2.36 -8.85 11.36
CA ASP A 127 1.25 -8.21 10.68
C ASP A 127 1.06 -8.83 9.31
N VAL A 128 -0.17 -9.05 8.89
CA VAL A 128 -0.55 -9.49 7.54
C VAL A 128 -1.61 -8.55 6.99
N PHE A 129 -1.58 -8.33 5.68
CA PHE A 129 -2.60 -7.52 5.01
C PHE A 129 -2.92 -8.05 3.61
N TYR A 130 -4.10 -7.68 3.16
CA TYR A 130 -4.56 -7.85 1.80
C TYR A 130 -5.25 -6.57 1.33
N GLN A 131 -5.03 -6.21 0.07
CA GLN A 131 -5.59 -5.04 -0.57
C GLN A 131 -6.07 -5.40 -1.98
N ALA A 132 -7.30 -5.03 -2.29
CA ALA A 132 -7.88 -5.13 -3.63
C ALA A 132 -7.99 -3.73 -4.23
N PHE A 133 -7.39 -3.53 -5.39
CA PHE A 133 -7.46 -2.31 -6.19
C PHE A 133 -8.43 -2.54 -7.34
N VAL A 134 -9.59 -1.89 -7.30
CA VAL A 134 -10.60 -1.95 -8.34
C VAL A 134 -10.55 -0.62 -9.09
N PHE A 135 -10.09 -0.68 -10.33
CA PHE A 135 -9.99 0.51 -11.17
C PHE A 135 -11.34 0.76 -11.86
N ASP A 136 -11.69 2.04 -12.00
CA ASP A 136 -12.82 2.43 -12.83
C ASP A 136 -12.57 1.94 -14.28
N PRO A 137 -13.60 1.60 -15.06
CA PRO A 137 -13.42 1.36 -16.49
C PRO A 137 -12.90 2.61 -17.19
N ARG A 138 -11.87 2.48 -18.03
CA ARG A 138 -11.32 3.58 -18.83
C ARG A 138 -11.51 3.31 -20.31
N THR A 139 -12.09 4.25 -21.05
CA THR A 139 -12.04 4.21 -22.52
C THR A 139 -10.99 5.19 -23.00
N VAL A 140 -9.89 4.68 -23.54
CA VAL A 140 -8.77 5.48 -24.04
C VAL A 140 -9.04 5.83 -25.49
N THR A 141 -8.99 7.14 -25.79
CA THR A 141 -9.16 7.64 -27.15
C THR A 141 -8.06 8.63 -27.51
N GLY A 142 -7.60 8.60 -28.76
CA GLY A 142 -6.59 9.55 -29.23
C GLY A 142 -5.17 9.29 -28.71
N SER A 143 -4.84 8.05 -28.35
CA SER A 143 -3.45 7.66 -28.11
C SER A 143 -2.60 7.84 -29.39
N PRO A 144 -1.34 8.31 -29.30
CA PRO A 144 -0.42 8.38 -30.44
C PRO A 144 -0.19 7.01 -31.10
N ASN A 145 -0.37 5.93 -30.35
CA ASN A 145 -0.44 4.58 -30.87
C ASN A 145 -1.91 4.11 -30.92
N PRO A 146 -2.57 4.10 -32.09
CA PRO A 146 -3.98 3.77 -32.18
C PRO A 146 -4.33 2.35 -31.71
N THR A 147 -3.37 1.42 -31.66
CA THR A 147 -3.60 0.06 -31.15
C THR A 147 -3.88 0.01 -29.65
N VAL A 148 -3.61 1.11 -28.94
CA VAL A 148 -3.89 1.29 -27.51
C VAL A 148 -5.30 1.84 -27.26
N ASN A 149 -5.99 2.35 -28.29
CA ASN A 149 -7.35 2.85 -28.10
C ASN A 149 -8.31 1.68 -27.81
N GLY A 150 -9.12 1.82 -26.76
CA GLY A 150 -10.02 0.77 -26.32
C GLY A 150 -10.52 0.97 -24.89
N THR A 151 -11.36 0.04 -24.43
CA THR A 151 -11.87 0.04 -23.05
C THR A 151 -11.09 -0.95 -22.20
N TYR A 152 -10.55 -0.47 -21.08
CA TYR A 152 -9.72 -1.23 -20.16
C TYR A 152 -10.47 -1.47 -18.84
N HIS A 153 -10.34 -2.68 -18.34
CA HIS A 153 -10.81 -3.11 -17.04
C HIS A 153 -9.62 -3.72 -16.29
N THR A 154 -9.26 -3.11 -15.16
CA THR A 154 -8.10 -3.51 -14.38
C THR A 154 -8.50 -3.78 -12.94
N THR A 155 -8.03 -4.90 -12.40
CA THR A 155 -8.10 -5.20 -10.97
C THR A 155 -6.74 -5.72 -10.54
N ASN A 156 -6.17 -5.11 -9.50
CA ASN A 156 -4.91 -5.57 -8.91
C ASN A 156 -5.16 -6.06 -7.48
N HIS A 157 -4.32 -6.99 -7.05
CA HIS A 157 -4.32 -7.49 -5.69
C HIS A 157 -2.92 -7.37 -5.12
N ALA A 158 -2.81 -6.85 -3.91
CA ALA A 158 -1.58 -6.85 -3.14
C ALA A 158 -1.81 -7.51 -1.79
N GLY A 159 -0.79 -8.17 -1.28
CA GLY A 159 -0.79 -8.71 0.06
C GLY A 159 0.63 -8.77 0.57
N GLY A 160 0.76 -8.83 1.89
CA GLY A 160 2.07 -8.86 2.50
C GLY A 160 2.02 -9.29 3.95
N ALA A 161 3.19 -9.61 4.47
CA ALA A 161 3.40 -9.90 5.87
C ALA A 161 4.63 -9.12 6.37
N THR A 162 4.57 -8.61 7.58
CA THR A 162 5.68 -7.95 8.27
C THR A 162 5.95 -8.66 9.57
N PHE A 163 7.20 -9.05 9.79
CA PHE A 163 7.67 -9.56 11.06
C PHE A 163 8.52 -8.50 11.75
N ARG A 164 8.26 -8.25 13.04
CA ARG A 164 8.94 -7.24 13.83
C ARG A 164 9.50 -7.85 15.11
N MET A 165 10.75 -7.56 15.40
CA MET A 165 11.36 -7.79 16.71
C MET A 165 11.70 -6.45 17.32
N ASN A 166 11.25 -6.22 18.56
CA ASN A 166 11.62 -5.04 19.33
C ASN A 166 12.63 -5.46 20.40
N PHE A 167 13.63 -4.61 20.63
CA PHE A 167 14.65 -4.74 21.66
C PHE A 167 14.47 -3.66 22.74
#